data_AF-A0A2W6TJP3-F1
#
_entry.id   AF-A0A2W6TJP3-F1
#
_cell.length_a   1.000
_cell.length_b   1.000
_cell.length_c   1.000
_cell.angle_alpha   90.00
_cell.angle_beta   90.00
_cell.angle_gamma   90.00
#
_symmetry.space_group_name_H-M   'P 1'
#
loop_
_entity.id
_entity.type
_entity.pdbx_description
1 polymer ?
#
loop_
_entity_poly.entity_id
_entity_poly.type
_entity_poly.pdbx_seq_one_letter_code
_entity_poly.pdbx_strand_id
1 'polypeptide(L)'
;MKKEIIIILIFLLSFNVKAQVFSDKIDSIRTQYQIPALGVAVLSSDSILEMNVYGTDKIHSDSKIGLKNRFHIGSNTKAVTSFIAADLVSKGKISWETGFFSLFPELKTTQNEADFTLINLINFKTPLTSFSYDTEIPESLQITGTNQEQRYKIAKYLLGKKSVNKNEDNLYLTNLGYVLAGLMLEKASHKSYNLLVDELSKNLGIIFQFGSPNLKDKMQTYGHDSQLNPINTENVKLNWLLTAGNLNISLPDYSLFIQNYLLGIKGKGKILKQNVFDMLLFGFPKFS
;
A
#
# COMPACT_ATOMS: atom_id res chain seq x y z
N MET A 1 -21.61 -9.67 61.69
CA MET A 1 -20.47 -10.53 61.32
C MET A 1 -20.60 -11.22 59.96
N LYS A 2 -21.50 -12.20 59.71
CA LYS A 2 -21.54 -12.87 58.37
C LYS A 2 -21.98 -11.98 57.20
N LYS A 3 -22.85 -10.99 57.42
CA LYS A 3 -23.28 -10.03 56.37
C LYS A 3 -22.24 -8.96 56.02
N GLU A 4 -21.41 -8.57 56.98
CA GLU A 4 -20.36 -7.55 56.77
C GLU A 4 -19.16 -8.11 55.98
N ILE A 5 -18.85 -9.40 56.17
CA ILE A 5 -17.78 -10.09 55.44
C ILE A 5 -18.13 -10.24 53.94
N ILE A 6 -19.40 -10.39 53.60
CA ILE A 6 -19.86 -10.52 52.20
C ILE A 6 -19.76 -9.19 51.44
N ILE A 7 -19.99 -8.06 52.11
CA ILE A 7 -19.90 -6.72 51.49
C ILE A 7 -18.43 -6.36 51.18
N ILE A 8 -17.49 -6.77 52.04
CA ILE A 8 -16.05 -6.57 51.84
C ILE A 8 -15.53 -7.42 50.67
N LEU A 9 -16.07 -8.63 50.46
CA LEU A 9 -15.67 -9.49 49.35
C LEU A 9 -16.11 -8.95 47.97
N ILE A 10 -17.26 -8.27 47.89
CA ILE A 10 -17.77 -7.69 46.65
C ILE A 10 -16.98 -6.42 46.25
N PHE A 11 -16.47 -5.65 47.22
CA PHE A 11 -15.62 -4.49 46.94
C PHE A 11 -14.21 -4.88 46.45
N LEU A 12 -13.69 -6.04 46.87
CA LEU A 12 -12.36 -6.52 46.46
C LEU A 12 -12.32 -7.16 45.06
N LEU A 13 -13.48 -7.48 44.46
CA LEU A 13 -13.56 -7.99 43.08
C LEU A 13 -13.65 -6.88 42.01
N SER A 14 -13.62 -5.61 42.43
CA SER A 14 -13.65 -4.45 41.53
C SER A 14 -12.27 -3.89 41.21
N PHE A 15 -11.20 -4.70 41.31
CA PHE A 15 -9.95 -4.34 40.66
C PHE A 15 -10.18 -4.45 39.15
N ASN A 16 -10.46 -3.31 38.53
CA ASN A 16 -10.23 -3.13 37.11
C ASN A 16 -8.77 -3.50 36.87
N VAL A 17 -8.54 -4.73 36.42
CA VAL A 17 -7.27 -5.12 35.82
C VAL A 17 -7.18 -4.21 34.61
N LYS A 18 -6.46 -3.09 34.76
CA LYS A 18 -6.01 -2.33 33.61
C LYS A 18 -5.18 -3.32 32.81
N ALA A 19 -5.74 -3.80 31.69
CA ALA A 19 -4.94 -4.47 30.67
C ALA A 19 -3.67 -3.62 30.52
N GLN A 20 -2.49 -4.26 30.57
CA GLN A 20 -1.21 -3.57 30.55
C GLN A 20 -1.25 -2.41 29.56
N VAL A 21 -0.79 -1.23 29.98
CA VAL A 21 -0.86 0.01 29.21
C VAL A 21 -0.04 -0.16 27.93
N PHE A 22 -0.67 -0.73 26.90
CA PHE A 22 -0.05 -1.07 25.62
C PHE A 22 0.47 0.22 24.96
N SER A 23 -0.25 1.32 25.17
CA SER A 23 0.13 2.65 24.72
C SER A 23 1.51 3.12 25.20
N ASP A 24 1.84 2.88 26.48
CA ASP A 24 3.11 3.36 27.07
C ASP A 24 4.29 2.57 26.51
N LYS A 25 4.09 1.27 26.26
CA LYS A 25 5.10 0.41 25.62
C LYS A 25 5.35 0.84 24.16
N ILE A 26 4.30 1.14 23.41
CA ILE A 26 4.41 1.58 22.01
C ILE A 26 5.12 2.93 21.90
N ASP A 27 4.76 3.91 22.72
CA ASP A 27 5.43 5.23 22.70
C ASP A 27 6.89 5.16 23.17
N SER A 28 7.20 4.22 24.09
CA SER A 28 8.57 3.92 24.49
C SER A 28 9.41 3.41 23.31
N ILE A 29 8.87 2.54 22.45
CA ILE A 29 9.56 2.07 21.23
C ILE A 29 9.83 3.26 20.31
N ARG A 30 8.82 4.10 20.06
CA ARG A 30 8.97 5.30 19.23
C ARG A 30 10.12 6.19 19.72
N THR A 31 10.17 6.45 21.03
CA THR A 31 11.20 7.29 21.65
C THR A 31 12.58 6.64 21.61
N GLN A 32 12.66 5.35 21.94
CA GLN A 32 13.93 4.59 21.95
C GLN A 32 14.60 4.57 20.57
N TYR A 33 13.82 4.40 19.50
CA TYR A 33 14.33 4.33 18.12
C TYR A 33 14.28 5.67 17.39
N GLN A 34 14.02 6.78 18.09
CA GLN A 34 13.96 8.14 17.53
C GLN A 34 13.01 8.27 16.33
N ILE A 35 11.92 7.49 16.34
CA ILE A 35 10.90 7.54 15.30
C ILE A 35 10.06 8.81 15.53
N PRO A 36 9.94 9.74 14.56
CA PRO A 36 9.21 10.98 14.79
C PRO A 36 7.71 10.77 15.06
N ALA A 37 7.10 9.87 14.30
CA ALA A 37 5.67 9.56 14.36
C ALA A 37 5.42 8.05 14.22
N LEU A 38 4.47 7.54 14.99
CA LEU A 38 4.05 6.14 14.94
C LEU A 38 2.53 6.02 15.07
N GLY A 39 1.89 5.33 14.13
CA GLY A 39 0.48 4.95 14.23
C GLY A 39 0.35 3.44 14.41
N VAL A 40 -0.49 3.00 15.35
CA VAL A 40 -0.74 1.57 15.63
C VAL A 40 -2.23 1.32 15.79
N ALA A 41 -2.72 0.27 15.14
CA ALA A 41 -4.07 -0.24 15.34
C ALA A 41 -4.07 -1.76 15.50
N VAL A 42 -4.91 -2.25 16.41
CA VAL A 42 -5.23 -3.67 16.60
C VAL A 42 -6.71 -3.84 16.34
N LEU A 43 -7.08 -4.74 15.43
CA LEU A 43 -8.44 -4.85 14.93
C LEU A 43 -8.82 -6.30 14.61
N SER A 44 -10.11 -6.58 14.70
CA SER A 44 -10.78 -7.74 14.12
C SER A 44 -11.59 -7.31 12.90
N SER A 45 -12.28 -8.25 12.24
CA SER A 45 -13.19 -7.93 11.12
C SER A 45 -14.33 -6.96 11.48
N ASP A 46 -14.69 -6.88 12.76
CA ASP A 46 -15.89 -6.20 13.26
C ASP A 46 -15.63 -5.20 14.40
N SER A 47 -14.41 -5.14 14.92
CA SER A 47 -14.04 -4.18 15.98
C SER A 47 -12.63 -3.65 15.80
N ILE A 48 -12.41 -2.41 16.24
CA ILE A 48 -11.08 -1.85 16.49
C ILE A 48 -10.85 -1.98 17.99
N LEU A 49 -9.90 -2.84 18.37
CA LEU A 49 -9.55 -3.11 19.77
C LEU A 49 -8.64 -2.01 20.31
N GLU A 50 -7.75 -1.49 19.46
CA GLU A 50 -6.87 -0.37 19.79
C GLU A 50 -6.58 0.46 18.54
N MET A 51 -6.48 1.78 18.69
CA MET A 51 -6.04 2.68 17.64
C MET A 51 -5.46 3.96 18.24
N ASN A 52 -4.15 4.15 18.07
CA ASN A 52 -3.43 5.28 18.62
C ASN A 52 -2.39 5.81 17.64
N VAL A 53 -2.08 7.10 17.77
CA VAL A 53 -0.96 7.75 17.10
C VAL A 53 -0.11 8.48 18.12
N TYR A 54 1.20 8.49 17.88
CA TYR A 54 2.20 9.01 18.81
C TYR A 54 3.21 9.89 18.07
N GLY A 55 3.76 10.88 18.78
CA GLY A 55 4.80 11.75 18.28
C GLY A 55 4.27 12.99 17.54
N THR A 56 5.10 13.51 16.65
CA THR A 56 4.88 14.80 15.97
C THR A 56 5.02 14.67 14.46
N ASP A 57 4.57 15.67 13.71
CA ASP A 57 4.53 15.66 12.25
C ASP A 57 5.92 15.46 11.61
N LYS A 58 7.00 15.84 12.30
CA LYS A 58 8.40 15.65 11.92
C LYS A 58 9.34 15.74 13.13
N ILE A 59 10.59 15.30 12.97
CA ILE A 59 11.62 15.43 13.99
C ILE A 59 11.78 16.89 14.46
N HIS A 60 12.03 17.08 15.76
CA HIS A 60 12.18 18.39 16.42
C HIS A 60 10.98 19.35 16.30
N SER A 61 9.81 18.87 15.89
CA SER A 61 8.57 19.63 15.88
C SER A 61 7.76 19.40 17.15
N ASP A 62 7.08 20.45 17.61
CA ASP A 62 6.10 20.37 18.71
C ASP A 62 4.66 20.07 18.22
N SER A 63 4.46 20.02 16.89
CA SER A 63 3.15 19.72 16.28
C SER A 63 2.81 18.25 16.41
N LYS A 64 2.04 17.90 17.46
CA LYS A 64 1.55 16.54 17.68
C LYS A 64 0.65 16.07 16.54
N ILE A 65 0.80 14.81 16.15
CA ILE A 65 -0.09 14.18 15.17
C ILE A 65 -1.37 13.65 15.84
N GLY A 66 -2.44 13.57 15.06
CA GLY A 66 -3.71 12.95 15.42
C GLY A 66 -4.15 11.91 14.38
N LEU A 67 -5.27 11.22 14.63
CA LEU A 67 -5.76 10.14 13.76
C LEU A 67 -6.10 10.57 12.32
N LYS A 68 -6.26 11.88 12.08
CA LYS A 68 -6.48 12.46 10.75
C LYS A 68 -5.18 12.63 9.96
N ASN A 69 -4.03 12.59 10.64
CA ASN A 69 -2.74 12.62 9.97
C ASN A 69 -2.57 11.38 9.11
N ARG A 70 -2.06 11.60 7.90
CA ARG A 70 -1.93 10.59 6.86
C ARG A 70 -0.48 10.20 6.75
N PHE A 71 -0.21 8.91 6.54
CA PHE A 71 1.14 8.40 6.32
C PHE A 71 1.31 7.98 4.88
N HIS A 72 2.47 8.27 4.29
CA HIS A 72 2.87 7.64 3.03
C HIS A 72 3.10 6.16 3.28
N ILE A 73 2.46 5.28 2.49
CA ILE A 73 2.42 3.84 2.77
C ILE A 73 3.33 3.01 1.86
N GLY A 74 4.12 3.67 1.01
CA GLY A 74 5.11 2.99 0.18
C GLY A 74 4.53 1.78 -0.55
N SER A 75 5.25 0.65 -0.47
CA SER A 75 4.89 -0.61 -1.13
C SER A 75 3.53 -1.18 -0.75
N ASN A 76 2.86 -0.76 0.33
CA ASN A 76 1.48 -1.17 0.60
C ASN A 76 0.50 -0.70 -0.49
N THR A 77 0.91 0.28 -1.31
CA THR A 77 0.24 0.66 -2.56
C THR A 77 -0.01 -0.55 -3.48
N LYS A 78 0.87 -1.55 -3.48
CA LYS A 78 0.73 -2.77 -4.29
C LYS A 78 -0.54 -3.54 -3.97
N ALA A 79 -0.88 -3.66 -2.68
CA ALA A 79 -2.14 -4.29 -2.27
C ALA A 79 -3.37 -3.54 -2.83
N VAL A 80 -3.30 -2.21 -2.88
CA VAL A 80 -4.35 -1.37 -3.48
C VAL A 80 -4.44 -1.63 -5.00
N THR A 81 -3.31 -1.66 -5.70
CA THR A 81 -3.26 -1.99 -7.14
C THR A 81 -3.81 -3.38 -7.43
N SER A 82 -3.45 -4.39 -6.61
CA SER A 82 -3.96 -5.76 -6.74
C SER A 82 -5.46 -5.85 -6.47
N PHE A 83 -5.99 -5.07 -5.53
CA PHE A 83 -7.44 -4.97 -5.30
C PHE A 83 -8.16 -4.37 -6.52
N ILE A 84 -7.62 -3.29 -7.11
CA ILE A 84 -8.17 -2.69 -8.33
C ILE A 84 -8.13 -3.68 -9.49
N ALA A 85 -7.03 -4.43 -9.64
CA ALA A 85 -6.92 -5.49 -10.63
C ALA A 85 -8.01 -6.54 -10.45
N ALA A 86 -8.22 -7.02 -9.23
CA ALA A 86 -9.25 -8.00 -8.90
C ALA A 86 -10.68 -7.49 -9.18
N ASP A 87 -10.95 -6.21 -8.90
CA ASP A 87 -12.23 -5.59 -9.21
C ASP A 87 -12.47 -5.50 -10.73
N LEU A 88 -11.46 -5.08 -11.50
CA LEU A 88 -11.55 -5.04 -12.96
C LEU A 88 -11.69 -6.43 -13.58
N VAL A 89 -11.01 -7.44 -13.03
CA VAL A 89 -11.19 -8.85 -13.43
C VAL A 89 -12.60 -9.35 -13.10
N SER A 90 -13.10 -9.06 -11.90
CA SER A 90 -14.45 -9.44 -11.49
C SER A 90 -15.54 -8.81 -12.36
N LYS A 91 -15.27 -7.62 -12.91
CA LYS A 91 -16.13 -6.90 -13.86
C LYS A 91 -15.94 -7.33 -15.32
N GLY A 92 -15.06 -8.30 -15.60
CA GLY A 92 -14.77 -8.79 -16.94
C GLY A 92 -14.07 -7.77 -17.86
N LYS A 93 -13.42 -6.75 -17.30
CA LYS A 93 -12.69 -5.72 -18.07
C LYS A 93 -11.32 -6.20 -18.52
N ILE A 94 -10.71 -7.11 -17.76
CA ILE A 94 -9.44 -7.75 -18.05
C ILE A 94 -9.47 -9.16 -17.43
N SER A 95 -8.57 -10.06 -17.83
CA SER A 95 -8.39 -11.36 -17.15
C SER A 95 -7.02 -11.43 -16.48
N TRP A 96 -6.88 -12.31 -15.48
CA TRP A 96 -5.57 -12.62 -14.87
C TRP A 96 -4.53 -13.06 -15.90
N GLU A 97 -4.98 -13.79 -16.93
CA GLU A 97 -4.17 -14.29 -18.04
C GLU A 97 -4.04 -13.30 -19.21
N THR A 98 -4.52 -12.05 -19.07
CA THR A 98 -4.29 -11.05 -20.11
C THR A 98 -2.79 -10.73 -20.14
N GLY A 99 -2.14 -10.98 -21.27
CA GLY A 99 -0.73 -10.68 -21.48
C GLY A 99 -0.50 -9.17 -21.70
N PHE A 100 0.56 -8.61 -21.10
CA PHE A 100 0.93 -7.21 -21.29
C PHE A 100 1.04 -6.83 -22.78
N PHE A 101 1.71 -7.67 -23.58
CA PHE A 101 1.94 -7.40 -25.00
C PHE A 101 0.70 -7.61 -25.90
N SER A 102 -0.40 -8.18 -25.39
CA SER A 102 -1.66 -8.12 -26.15
C SER A 102 -2.30 -6.74 -26.09
N LEU A 103 -1.97 -5.94 -25.05
CA LEU A 103 -2.44 -4.57 -24.87
C LEU A 103 -1.47 -3.52 -25.42
N PHE A 104 -0.17 -3.85 -25.43
CA PHE A 104 0.94 -3.00 -25.90
C PHE A 104 1.88 -3.77 -26.86
N PRO A 105 1.39 -4.24 -28.02
CA PRO A 105 2.18 -5.06 -28.95
C PRO A 105 3.43 -4.36 -29.47
N GLU A 106 3.41 -3.04 -29.58
CA GLU A 106 4.52 -2.20 -30.01
C GLU A 106 5.74 -2.20 -29.06
N LEU A 107 5.55 -2.69 -27.82
CA LEU A 107 6.62 -2.81 -26.83
C LEU A 107 7.27 -4.20 -26.80
N LYS A 108 6.76 -5.16 -27.58
CA LYS A 108 7.27 -6.53 -27.59
C LYS A 108 8.64 -6.59 -28.27
N THR A 109 9.62 -7.18 -27.59
CA THR A 109 10.94 -7.48 -28.16
C THR A 109 11.21 -8.98 -28.16
N THR A 110 12.25 -9.42 -28.89
CA THR A 110 12.70 -10.82 -28.88
C THR A 110 13.20 -11.30 -27.51
N GLN A 111 13.48 -10.38 -26.57
CA GLN A 111 13.92 -10.71 -25.22
C GLN A 111 12.75 -10.96 -24.25
N ASN A 112 11.51 -10.72 -24.67
CA ASN A 112 10.33 -10.84 -23.83
C ASN A 112 9.57 -12.18 -24.03
N GLU A 113 10.30 -13.29 -24.08
CA GLU A 113 9.73 -14.64 -24.28
C GLU A 113 9.01 -15.20 -23.04
N ALA A 114 9.23 -14.61 -21.86
CA ALA A 114 8.57 -15.02 -20.63
C ALA A 114 7.08 -14.65 -20.62
N ASP A 115 6.35 -15.17 -19.63
CA ASP A 115 4.94 -14.87 -19.46
C ASP A 115 4.73 -13.53 -18.70
N PHE A 116 4.18 -12.53 -19.41
CA PHE A 116 3.88 -11.18 -18.92
C PHE A 116 2.38 -11.01 -18.66
N THR A 117 1.70 -12.05 -18.17
CA THR A 117 0.31 -11.97 -17.73
C THR A 117 0.14 -11.04 -16.53
N LEU A 118 -1.04 -10.45 -16.40
CA LEU A 118 -1.39 -9.57 -15.27
C LEU A 118 -1.05 -10.25 -13.93
N ILE A 119 -1.39 -11.53 -13.78
CA ILE A 119 -1.16 -12.29 -12.57
C ILE A 119 0.34 -12.49 -12.28
N ASN A 120 1.16 -12.78 -13.30
CA ASN A 120 2.59 -12.96 -13.11
C ASN A 120 3.31 -11.65 -12.79
N LEU A 121 2.82 -10.53 -13.32
CA LEU A 121 3.37 -9.20 -13.04
C LEU A 121 3.15 -8.77 -11.58
N ILE A 122 1.93 -8.96 -11.04
CA ILE A 122 1.62 -8.56 -9.66
C ILE A 122 2.12 -9.57 -8.61
N ASN A 123 2.51 -10.77 -9.01
CA ASN A 123 3.08 -11.82 -8.14
C ASN A 123 4.60 -12.01 -8.29
N PHE A 124 5.30 -11.06 -8.93
CA PHE A 124 6.76 -11.10 -9.12
C PHE A 124 7.27 -12.38 -9.81
N LYS A 125 6.50 -12.95 -10.74
CA LYS A 125 6.88 -14.15 -11.50
C LYS A 125 7.53 -13.83 -12.85
N THR A 126 7.38 -12.60 -13.34
CA THR A 126 7.97 -12.17 -14.60
C THR A 126 9.42 -11.67 -14.42
N PRO A 127 10.39 -12.15 -15.22
CA PRO A 127 11.78 -11.66 -15.18
C PRO A 127 11.86 -10.23 -15.70
N LEU A 128 11.98 -9.27 -14.79
CA LEU A 128 12.02 -7.83 -15.08
C LEU A 128 13.25 -7.18 -14.46
N THR A 129 13.71 -6.07 -15.04
CA THR A 129 14.80 -5.29 -14.45
C THR A 129 14.39 -4.66 -13.12
N SER A 130 15.36 -4.29 -12.31
CA SER A 130 15.11 -3.53 -11.07
C SER A 130 14.54 -2.17 -11.39
N PHE A 131 13.58 -1.71 -10.59
CA PHE A 131 13.06 -0.35 -10.68
C PHE A 131 12.63 0.17 -9.30
N SER A 132 13.07 1.38 -8.99
CA SER A 132 12.89 2.10 -7.73
C SER A 132 13.11 3.60 -7.95
N TYR A 133 12.82 4.44 -6.93
CA TYR A 133 12.94 5.89 -7.06
C TYR A 133 14.39 6.40 -7.08
N ASP A 134 15.36 5.53 -6.80
CA ASP A 134 16.80 5.76 -6.90
C ASP A 134 17.42 5.11 -8.15
N THR A 135 16.64 4.37 -8.95
CA THR A 135 17.12 3.83 -10.24
C THR A 135 17.60 4.95 -11.15
N GLU A 136 18.84 4.87 -11.61
CA GLU A 136 19.42 5.84 -12.54
C GLU A 136 18.70 5.76 -13.90
N ILE A 137 18.23 6.91 -14.38
CA ILE A 137 17.58 7.05 -15.68
C ILE A 137 18.36 8.14 -16.42
N PRO A 138 18.87 7.88 -17.64
CA PRO A 138 19.65 8.86 -18.38
C PRO A 138 18.84 10.15 -18.62
N GLU A 139 19.48 11.30 -18.42
CA GLU A 139 18.84 12.62 -18.64
C GLU A 139 18.38 12.83 -20.09
N SER A 140 18.99 12.12 -21.05
CA SER A 140 18.58 12.11 -22.44
C SER A 140 17.18 11.50 -22.64
N LEU A 141 16.70 10.68 -21.70
CA LEU A 141 15.35 10.14 -21.73
C LEU A 141 14.35 11.16 -21.17
N GLN A 142 13.71 11.89 -22.07
CA GLN A 142 12.70 12.91 -21.71
C GLN A 142 11.40 12.27 -21.21
N ILE A 143 11.23 12.20 -19.89
CA ILE A 143 10.03 11.67 -19.24
C ILE A 143 9.05 12.80 -18.91
N THR A 144 8.22 13.15 -19.89
CA THR A 144 7.20 14.21 -19.81
C THR A 144 5.80 13.68 -20.14
N GLY A 145 4.77 14.48 -19.87
CA GLY A 145 3.37 14.15 -20.12
C GLY A 145 2.61 13.82 -18.84
N THR A 146 1.43 13.22 -18.99
CA THR A 146 0.62 12.68 -17.90
C THR A 146 1.35 11.58 -17.14
N ASN A 147 0.91 11.27 -15.91
CA ASN A 147 1.48 10.18 -15.11
C ASN A 147 1.52 8.84 -15.86
N GLN A 148 0.49 8.56 -16.67
CA GLN A 148 0.41 7.36 -17.50
C GLN A 148 1.47 7.36 -18.62
N GLU A 149 1.60 8.47 -19.36
CA GLU A 149 2.59 8.60 -20.43
C GLU A 149 4.03 8.49 -19.89
N GLN A 150 4.28 9.08 -18.72
CA GLN A 150 5.58 8.97 -18.06
C GLN A 150 5.89 7.51 -17.69
N ARG A 151 4.94 6.79 -17.09
CA ARG A 151 5.08 5.35 -16.80
C ARG A 151 5.29 4.52 -18.05
N TYR A 152 4.57 4.80 -19.13
CA TYR A 152 4.74 4.12 -20.41
C TYR A 152 6.15 4.31 -20.97
N LYS A 153 6.69 5.54 -20.96
CA LYS A 153 8.05 5.84 -21.42
C LYS A 153 9.11 5.11 -20.58
N ILE A 154 8.94 5.09 -19.26
CA ILE A 154 9.83 4.34 -18.34
C ILE A 154 9.74 2.83 -18.60
N ALA A 155 8.54 2.29 -18.70
CA ALA A 155 8.32 0.87 -19.01
C ALA A 155 9.03 0.48 -20.33
N LYS A 156 8.83 1.27 -21.40
CA LYS A 156 9.49 1.05 -22.69
C LYS A 156 11.02 1.03 -22.57
N TYR A 157 11.59 1.95 -21.79
CA TYR A 157 13.05 2.00 -21.58
C TYR A 157 13.58 0.79 -20.81
N LEU A 158 12.85 0.35 -19.78
CA LEU A 158 13.29 -0.71 -18.86
C LEU A 158 13.04 -2.13 -19.36
N LEU A 159 12.05 -2.35 -20.24
CA LEU A 159 11.70 -3.69 -20.77
C LEU A 159 12.81 -4.40 -21.55
N GLY A 160 13.80 -3.65 -22.07
CA GLY A 160 14.98 -4.19 -22.77
C GLY A 160 16.24 -4.30 -21.92
N LYS A 161 16.12 -4.17 -20.59
CA LYS A 161 17.25 -4.26 -19.65
C LYS A 161 17.31 -5.65 -19.00
N LYS A 162 18.50 -6.01 -18.53
CA LYS A 162 18.75 -7.30 -17.85
C LYS A 162 17.82 -7.44 -16.63
N SER A 163 17.17 -8.59 -16.49
CA SER A 163 16.30 -8.86 -15.36
C SER A 163 17.09 -9.00 -14.05
N VAL A 164 16.42 -8.75 -12.92
CA VAL A 164 16.94 -9.14 -11.61
C VAL A 164 17.04 -10.67 -11.51
N ASN A 165 17.86 -11.15 -10.58
CA ASN A 165 17.87 -12.58 -10.24
C ASN A 165 16.63 -12.91 -9.38
N LYS A 166 16.20 -14.17 -9.43
CA LYS A 166 15.20 -14.67 -8.48
C LYS A 166 15.79 -14.66 -7.06
N ASN A 167 14.96 -14.36 -6.07
CA ASN A 167 15.27 -14.65 -4.68
C ASN A 167 15.06 -16.15 -4.36
N GLU A 168 15.30 -16.53 -3.10
CA GLU A 168 15.12 -17.91 -2.59
C GLU A 168 13.67 -18.43 -2.77
N ASP A 169 12.71 -17.52 -2.91
CA ASP A 169 11.30 -17.81 -3.13
C ASP A 169 10.88 -17.96 -4.59
N ASN A 170 11.85 -17.94 -5.51
CA ASN A 170 11.61 -17.91 -6.95
C ASN A 170 10.81 -16.67 -7.40
N LEU A 171 11.08 -15.51 -6.82
CA LEU A 171 10.44 -14.22 -7.13
C LEU A 171 11.45 -13.22 -7.70
N TYR A 172 11.01 -12.46 -8.70
CA TYR A 172 11.71 -11.31 -9.27
C TYR A 172 11.20 -10.02 -8.62
N LEU A 173 11.74 -9.68 -7.44
CA LEU A 173 11.29 -8.52 -6.67
C LEU A 173 11.67 -7.21 -7.37
N THR A 174 10.69 -6.59 -8.03
CA THR A 174 10.86 -5.29 -8.71
C THR A 174 9.55 -4.53 -8.78
N ASN A 175 9.60 -3.19 -8.67
CA ASN A 175 8.40 -2.37 -8.85
C ASN A 175 7.90 -2.35 -10.30
N LEU A 176 8.74 -2.73 -11.27
CA LEU A 176 8.37 -2.66 -12.69
C LEU A 176 7.14 -3.52 -13.00
N GLY A 177 6.97 -4.68 -12.36
CA GLY A 177 5.78 -5.52 -12.53
C GLY A 177 4.48 -4.76 -12.24
N TYR A 178 4.45 -4.00 -11.14
CA TYR A 178 3.31 -3.17 -10.76
C TYR A 178 3.12 -1.94 -11.66
N VAL A 179 4.20 -1.40 -12.22
CA VAL A 179 4.11 -0.31 -13.22
C VAL A 179 3.46 -0.82 -14.50
N LEU A 180 3.88 -1.99 -14.99
CA LEU A 180 3.29 -2.63 -16.17
C LEU A 180 1.83 -3.01 -15.92
N ALA A 181 1.52 -3.62 -14.76
CA ALA A 181 0.15 -3.92 -14.36
C ALA A 181 -0.72 -2.65 -14.34
N GLY A 182 -0.24 -1.55 -13.75
CA GLY A 182 -0.92 -0.26 -13.76
C GLY A 182 -1.31 0.21 -15.17
N LEU A 183 -0.38 0.13 -16.12
CA LEU A 183 -0.65 0.46 -17.53
C LEU A 183 -1.73 -0.44 -18.14
N MET A 184 -1.73 -1.74 -17.82
CA MET A 184 -2.76 -2.69 -18.28
C MET A 184 -4.13 -2.33 -17.72
N LEU A 185 -4.22 -2.00 -16.41
CA LEU A 185 -5.48 -1.61 -15.77
C LEU A 185 -6.03 -0.32 -16.40
N GLU A 186 -5.17 0.65 -16.67
CA GLU A 186 -5.58 1.91 -17.33
C GLU A 186 -6.07 1.66 -18.76
N LYS A 187 -5.34 0.83 -19.53
CA LYS A 187 -5.72 0.48 -20.91
C LYS A 187 -7.05 -0.25 -20.98
N ALA A 188 -7.27 -1.23 -20.10
CA ALA A 188 -8.47 -2.06 -20.08
C ALA A 188 -9.72 -1.33 -19.54
N SER A 189 -9.52 -0.38 -18.63
CA SER A 189 -10.62 0.39 -18.03
C SER A 189 -10.93 1.69 -18.77
N HIS A 190 -10.01 2.19 -19.59
CA HIS A 190 -10.01 3.54 -20.16
C HIS A 190 -10.03 4.67 -19.10
N LYS A 191 -9.51 4.38 -17.90
CA LYS A 191 -9.42 5.33 -16.78
C LYS A 191 -7.96 5.49 -16.37
N SER A 192 -7.60 6.69 -15.90
CA SER A 192 -6.30 6.87 -15.26
C SER A 192 -6.23 6.11 -13.94
N TYR A 193 -5.03 5.74 -13.50
CA TYR A 193 -4.83 5.08 -12.22
C TYR A 193 -5.32 5.94 -11.04
N ASN A 194 -5.16 7.27 -11.16
CA ASN A 194 -5.72 8.21 -10.19
C ASN A 194 -7.25 8.05 -10.05
N LEU A 195 -7.96 7.98 -11.17
CA LEU A 195 -9.42 7.80 -11.17
C LEU A 195 -9.83 6.42 -10.62
N LEU A 196 -9.07 5.36 -10.92
CA LEU A 196 -9.33 4.03 -10.37
C LEU A 196 -9.18 4.01 -8.83
N VAL A 197 -8.17 4.69 -8.29
CA VAL A 197 -7.97 4.83 -6.83
C VAL A 197 -9.08 5.70 -6.21
N ASP A 198 -9.51 6.76 -6.87
CA ASP A 198 -10.60 7.62 -6.38
C ASP A 198 -11.94 6.87 -6.35
N GLU A 199 -12.23 6.04 -7.36
CA GLU A 199 -13.42 5.19 -7.39
C GLU A 199 -13.37 4.13 -6.29
N LEU A 200 -12.21 3.48 -6.08
CA LEU A 200 -12.03 2.53 -4.99
C LEU A 200 -12.25 3.20 -3.63
N SER A 201 -11.66 4.39 -3.42
CA SER A 201 -11.83 5.20 -2.21
C SER A 201 -13.32 5.43 -1.90
N LYS A 202 -14.09 5.89 -2.90
CA LYS A 202 -15.55 6.11 -2.78
C LYS A 202 -16.31 4.82 -2.45
N ASN A 203 -16.01 3.73 -3.15
CA ASN A 203 -16.73 2.46 -2.98
C ASN A 203 -16.46 1.81 -1.61
N LEU A 204 -15.26 2.01 -1.06
CA LEU A 204 -14.91 1.51 0.26
C LEU A 204 -15.34 2.45 1.39
N GLY A 205 -15.52 3.74 1.10
CA GLY A 205 -15.79 4.78 2.10
C GLY A 205 -14.53 5.16 2.87
N ILE A 206 -13.38 5.13 2.21
CA ILE A 206 -12.06 5.50 2.75
C ILE A 206 -11.39 6.49 1.81
N ILE A 207 -10.33 7.18 2.25
CA ILE A 207 -9.66 8.17 1.41
C ILE A 207 -8.21 7.75 1.19
N PHE A 208 -7.89 7.26 -0.01
CA PHE A 208 -6.51 7.24 -0.51
C PHE A 208 -6.15 8.59 -1.13
N GLN A 209 -4.89 8.99 -1.02
CA GLN A 209 -4.34 10.13 -1.75
C GLN A 209 -2.96 9.78 -2.28
N PHE A 210 -2.51 10.54 -3.27
CA PHE A 210 -1.19 10.40 -3.85
C PHE A 210 -0.17 11.35 -3.21
N GLY A 211 1.07 10.86 -3.16
CA GLY A 211 2.27 11.61 -2.82
C GLY A 211 2.48 11.81 -1.32
N SER A 212 3.54 12.53 -0.97
CA SER A 212 3.85 12.87 0.42
C SER A 212 2.79 13.79 1.05
N PRO A 213 2.18 13.42 2.19
CA PRO A 213 1.10 14.18 2.84
C PRO A 213 1.46 15.65 3.12
N ASN A 214 2.66 15.90 3.62
CA ASN A 214 3.16 17.21 4.03
C ASN A 214 3.26 18.25 2.88
N LEU A 215 3.31 17.79 1.63
CA LEU A 215 3.41 18.67 0.47
C LEU A 215 2.09 19.34 0.12
N LYS A 216 0.96 18.74 0.52
CA LYS A 216 -0.38 19.32 0.36
C LYS A 216 -0.79 20.13 1.59
N ASP A 217 -0.41 19.67 2.77
CA ASP A 217 -0.74 20.28 4.04
C ASP A 217 0.46 20.12 4.99
N LYS A 218 1.10 21.23 5.36
CA LYS A 218 2.29 21.26 6.22
C LYS A 218 2.03 20.75 7.65
N MET A 219 0.78 20.55 8.04
CA MET A 219 0.40 19.94 9.32
C MET A 219 0.34 18.41 9.26
N GLN A 220 0.57 17.81 8.08
CA GLN A 220 0.63 16.36 7.89
C GLN A 220 2.03 15.79 8.15
N THR A 221 2.13 14.47 8.32
CA THR A 221 3.42 13.82 8.60
C THR A 221 4.40 13.98 7.43
N TYR A 222 5.65 14.22 7.77
CA TYR A 222 6.78 14.26 6.85
C TYR A 222 7.43 12.89 6.76
N GLY A 223 7.93 12.55 5.56
CA GLY A 223 8.97 11.53 5.43
C GLY A 223 10.34 12.12 5.81
N HIS A 224 11.31 11.24 6.08
CA HIS A 224 12.67 11.61 6.44
C HIS A 224 13.69 10.85 5.59
N ASP A 225 14.86 11.46 5.37
CA ASP A 225 16.01 10.78 4.76
C ASP A 225 16.78 9.89 5.76
N SER A 226 17.90 9.31 5.33
CA SER A 226 18.72 8.44 6.18
C SER A 226 19.45 9.18 7.32
N GLN A 227 19.44 10.51 7.32
CA GLN A 227 19.96 11.37 8.39
C GLN A 227 18.82 11.97 9.24
N LEU A 228 17.59 11.50 9.06
CA LEU A 228 16.38 12.01 9.71
C LEU A 228 16.02 13.46 9.33
N ASN A 229 16.53 14.01 8.22
CA ASN A 229 16.08 15.32 7.76
C ASN A 229 14.69 15.22 7.13
N PRO A 230 13.74 16.12 7.46
CA PRO A 230 12.42 16.13 6.84
C PRO A 230 12.49 16.39 5.34
N ILE A 231 11.80 15.56 4.55
CA ILE A 231 11.69 15.69 3.10
C ILE A 231 10.62 16.73 2.75
N ASN A 232 11.02 17.79 2.04
CA ASN A 232 10.16 18.93 1.67
C ASN A 232 9.81 18.99 0.18
N THR A 233 10.31 18.05 -0.62
CA THR A 233 10.03 17.92 -2.06
C THR A 233 9.73 16.47 -2.40
N GLU A 234 8.97 16.23 -3.47
CA GLU A 234 8.73 14.88 -3.94
C GLU A 234 9.74 14.50 -5.03
N ASN A 235 10.28 13.30 -4.93
CA ASN A 235 11.04 12.72 -6.03
C ASN A 235 10.08 12.44 -7.19
N VAL A 236 10.29 13.09 -8.35
CA VAL A 236 9.45 12.95 -9.54
C VAL A 236 9.24 11.49 -9.97
N LYS A 237 10.21 10.61 -9.69
CA LYS A 237 10.14 9.18 -9.99
C LYS A 237 9.05 8.45 -9.23
N LEU A 238 8.54 9.01 -8.13
CA LEU A 238 7.38 8.48 -7.42
C LEU A 238 6.09 8.57 -8.25
N ASN A 239 5.99 9.50 -9.21
CA ASN A 239 4.90 9.51 -10.21
C ASN A 239 5.00 8.33 -11.20
N TRP A 240 6.21 7.83 -11.43
CA TRP A 240 6.45 6.65 -12.27
C TRP A 240 6.15 5.36 -11.49
N LEU A 241 6.26 5.41 -10.17
CA LEU A 241 5.94 4.32 -9.23
C LEU A 241 4.52 4.42 -8.66
N LEU A 242 3.62 5.18 -9.31
CA LEU A 242 2.30 5.50 -8.78
C LEU A 242 1.49 4.26 -8.35
N THR A 243 1.61 3.16 -9.10
CA THR A 243 0.92 1.88 -8.89
C THR A 243 1.69 0.92 -7.98
N ALA A 244 2.87 1.31 -7.51
CA ALA A 244 3.76 0.45 -6.74
C ALA A 244 4.13 1.04 -5.37
N GLY A 245 4.01 2.36 -5.18
CA GLY A 245 4.59 2.99 -4.00
C GLY A 245 4.06 4.34 -3.56
N ASN A 246 3.24 5.06 -4.32
CA ASN A 246 3.03 6.50 -4.06
C ASN A 246 1.68 6.89 -3.45
N LEU A 247 1.05 6.00 -2.66
CA LEU A 247 -0.15 6.33 -1.90
C LEU A 247 0.16 6.76 -0.47
N ASN A 248 -0.76 7.53 0.08
CA ASN A 248 -0.87 7.84 1.50
C ASN A 248 -2.31 7.68 2.00
N ILE A 249 -2.47 7.38 3.28
CA ILE A 249 -3.77 7.11 3.92
C ILE A 249 -3.70 7.39 5.43
N SER A 250 -4.83 7.68 6.06
CA SER A 250 -4.93 7.81 7.52
C SER A 250 -4.99 6.43 8.18
N LEU A 251 -4.58 6.32 9.44
CA LEU A 251 -4.67 5.05 10.17
C LEU A 251 -6.11 4.49 10.28
N PRO A 252 -7.15 5.32 10.54
CA PRO A 252 -8.54 4.85 10.50
C PRO A 252 -8.96 4.28 9.15
N ASP A 253 -8.66 4.99 8.06
CA ASP A 253 -9.03 4.57 6.71
C ASP A 253 -8.29 3.29 6.30
N TYR A 254 -7.01 3.16 6.67
CA TYR A 254 -6.24 1.96 6.39
C TYR A 254 -6.77 0.76 7.19
N SER A 255 -7.19 0.99 8.43
CA SER A 255 -7.84 -0.04 9.26
C SER A 255 -9.12 -0.55 8.61
N LEU A 256 -9.95 0.32 8.04
CA LEU A 256 -11.15 -0.06 7.28
C LEU A 256 -10.80 -0.86 6.01
N PHE A 257 -9.70 -0.51 5.33
CA PHE A 257 -9.21 -1.29 4.20
C PHE A 257 -8.83 -2.72 4.62
N ILE A 258 -8.10 -2.88 5.74
CA ILE A 258 -7.76 -4.21 6.28
C ILE A 258 -9.01 -4.98 6.73
N GLN A 259 -9.94 -4.33 7.44
CA GLN A 259 -11.20 -4.96 7.85
C GLN A 259 -12.00 -5.47 6.64
N ASN A 260 -11.97 -4.76 5.51
CA ASN A 260 -12.61 -5.22 4.27
C ASN A 260 -12.08 -6.57 3.80
N TYR A 261 -10.76 -6.84 3.91
CA TYR A 261 -10.19 -8.16 3.62
C TYR A 261 -10.65 -9.22 4.63
N LEU A 262 -10.64 -8.90 5.92
CA LEU A 262 -11.07 -9.83 6.98
C LEU A 262 -12.56 -10.19 6.88
N LEU A 263 -13.40 -9.25 6.45
CA LEU A 263 -14.81 -9.49 6.12
C LEU A 263 -14.94 -10.23 4.79
N GLY A 264 -14.08 -9.94 3.83
CA GLY A 264 -14.00 -10.55 2.51
C GLY A 264 -13.90 -12.06 2.54
N ILE A 265 -12.97 -12.60 3.34
CA ILE A 265 -12.79 -14.05 3.55
C ILE A 265 -13.98 -14.72 4.28
N LYS A 266 -14.90 -13.92 4.83
CA LYS A 266 -16.17 -14.38 5.44
C LYS A 266 -17.38 -14.14 4.51
N GLY A 267 -17.14 -13.74 3.26
CA GLY A 267 -18.19 -13.41 2.29
C GLY A 267 -18.95 -12.12 2.56
N LYS A 268 -18.41 -11.23 3.40
CA LYS A 268 -19.02 -9.95 3.81
C LYS A 268 -18.22 -8.72 3.36
N GLY A 269 -17.16 -8.92 2.57
CA GLY A 269 -16.36 -7.82 2.03
C GLY A 269 -17.13 -6.98 1.01
N LYS A 270 -16.75 -5.72 0.86
CA LYS A 270 -17.25 -4.82 -0.18
C LYS A 270 -16.56 -5.12 -1.51
N ILE A 271 -17.27 -4.87 -2.62
CA ILE A 271 -16.79 -4.88 -4.02
C ILE A 271 -16.52 -6.29 -4.57
N LEU A 272 -15.77 -7.12 -3.88
CA LEU A 272 -15.33 -8.44 -4.36
C LEU A 272 -16.11 -9.58 -3.69
N LYS A 273 -16.20 -10.72 -4.37
CA LYS A 273 -16.73 -11.97 -3.81
C LYS A 273 -15.69 -12.67 -2.93
N GLN A 274 -16.14 -13.53 -2.02
CA GLN A 274 -15.27 -14.28 -1.09
C GLN A 274 -14.12 -14.99 -1.79
N ASN A 275 -14.40 -15.75 -2.84
CA ASN A 275 -13.39 -16.51 -3.59
C ASN A 275 -12.29 -15.62 -4.20
N VAL A 276 -12.60 -14.35 -4.49
CA VAL A 276 -11.62 -13.38 -4.98
C VAL A 276 -10.73 -12.88 -3.84
N PHE A 277 -11.28 -12.66 -2.65
CA PHE A 277 -10.48 -12.38 -1.46
C PHE A 277 -9.58 -13.56 -1.09
N ASP A 278 -10.10 -14.78 -1.16
CA ASP A 278 -9.32 -15.99 -0.89
C ASP A 278 -8.15 -16.12 -1.87
N MET A 279 -8.36 -15.81 -3.16
CA MET A 279 -7.30 -15.79 -4.15
C MET A 279 -6.27 -14.68 -3.86
N LEU A 280 -6.71 -13.46 -3.51
CA LEU A 280 -5.81 -12.36 -3.18
C LEU A 280 -4.93 -12.65 -1.96
N LEU A 281 -5.44 -13.37 -0.96
CA LEU A 281 -4.71 -13.64 0.30
C LEU A 281 -4.00 -14.99 0.34
N PHE A 282 -4.49 -15.98 -0.42
CA PHE A 282 -4.03 -17.37 -0.29
C PHE A 282 -3.70 -18.02 -1.63
N GLY A 283 -3.99 -17.37 -2.76
CA GLY A 283 -3.71 -17.91 -4.09
C GLY A 283 -2.22 -18.08 -4.39
N PHE A 284 -1.36 -17.30 -3.71
CA PHE A 284 0.09 -17.31 -3.90
C PHE A 284 0.80 -17.33 -2.52
N PRO A 285 1.02 -18.50 -1.91
CA PRO A 285 1.41 -18.63 -0.50
C PRO A 285 2.77 -18.00 -0.11
N LYS A 286 3.59 -17.61 -1.08
CA LYS A 286 4.87 -16.91 -0.86
C LYS A 286 4.76 -15.38 -0.97
N PHE A 287 3.80 -14.90 -1.76
CA PHE A 287 3.56 -13.48 -1.98
C PHE A 287 2.11 -13.31 -2.43
N SER A 288 1.27 -12.82 -1.52
CA SER A 288 -0.18 -12.61 -1.69
C SER A 288 -0.56 -11.27 -1.09
#